data_AF-G3IPH0-F1
#
_entry.id   AF-G3IPH0-F1
#
_cell.length_a   1.000
_cell.length_b   1.000
_cell.length_c   1.000
_cell.angle_alpha   90.00
_cell.angle_beta   90.00
_cell.angle_gamma   90.00
#
_symmetry.space_group_name_H-M   'P 1'
#
loop_
_entity.id
_entity.type
_entity.pdbx_description
1 polymer ?
#
loop_
_entity_poly.entity_id
_entity_poly.type
_entity_poly.pdbx_seq_one_letter_code
_entity_poly.pdbx_strand_id
1 'polypeptide(L)'
;MKTGMNSMILIRSSSVSLFSQEPLPDDDEEFELPEFVEPFLKDTPLYTDNTANGIALLWAPRPFNLRSGRTRRALDIPLVKNWYREHCPAGQPVKVRVSYQKLLKYYVLNALKHRPPKAQKKRYLFRSFKATKFFQSTKLDWVEVGLQVCRQGYNMLNLLIHRKNLNYLHLDYNFNLKPVKTLTTKERKKSRFGNAFHLCREVLRLTKLVVDSHVQYRLGNVDAFQLADGLQYIFAHVGQLTGMYRYKYKLMRQIRMCKDLKHLIYYRFNTGPVGKGPGCGFWAAGWRVWLFFMRGITPLLERWLGNLLARQFEVQFR
;
A
#
# COMPACT_ATOMS: atom_id res chain seq x y z
N MET A 1 4.45 -33.25 -18.19
CA MET A 1 3.05 -32.84 -17.92
C MET A 1 2.16 -34.00 -18.32
N LYS A 2 1.41 -34.62 -17.40
CA LYS A 2 0.29 -35.49 -17.81
C LYS A 2 -0.72 -34.58 -18.51
N THR A 3 -0.98 -34.82 -19.79
CA THR A 3 -2.04 -34.12 -20.52
C THR A 3 -3.35 -34.43 -19.82
N GLY A 4 -3.93 -33.46 -19.10
CA GLY A 4 -5.22 -33.61 -18.40
C GLY A 4 -6.42 -33.63 -19.35
N MET A 5 -6.21 -33.92 -20.64
CA MET A 5 -7.25 -34.06 -21.65
C MET A 5 -7.57 -35.53 -21.81
N ASN A 6 -8.86 -35.87 -21.70
CA ASN A 6 -9.35 -37.18 -22.09
C ASN A 6 -9.21 -37.35 -23.61
N SER A 7 -8.82 -38.53 -24.07
CA SER A 7 -8.78 -38.86 -25.49
C SER A 7 -10.19 -38.79 -26.09
N MET A 8 -10.33 -38.18 -27.27
CA MET A 8 -11.56 -38.32 -28.05
C MET A 8 -11.70 -39.77 -28.53
N ILE A 9 -12.83 -40.40 -28.21
CA ILE A 9 -13.24 -41.69 -28.77
C ILE A 9 -14.38 -41.39 -29.73
N LEU A 10 -14.12 -41.51 -31.04
CA LEU A 10 -15.14 -41.37 -32.06
C LEU A 10 -15.95 -42.67 -32.13
N ILE A 11 -17.06 -42.72 -31.41
CA ILE A 11 -18.03 -43.82 -31.52
C ILE A 11 -19.06 -43.42 -32.58
N ARG A 12 -18.91 -43.95 -33.80
CA ARG A 12 -19.92 -43.88 -34.86
C ARG A 12 -20.55 -45.27 -35.01
N SER A 13 -21.88 -45.37 -34.94
CA SER A 13 -22.60 -46.53 -35.46
C SER A 13 -22.44 -46.56 -36.98
N SER A 14 -22.42 -47.75 -37.59
CA SER A 14 -22.23 -48.02 -39.03
C SER A 14 -23.37 -47.52 -39.94
N SER A 15 -23.98 -46.40 -39.59
CA SER A 15 -25.07 -45.77 -40.31
C SER A 15 -25.13 -44.29 -39.92
N VAL A 16 -24.27 -43.47 -40.53
CA VAL A 16 -24.80 -42.22 -41.07
C VAL A 16 -25.88 -42.68 -42.06
N SER A 17 -27.15 -42.41 -41.73
CA SER A 17 -28.27 -42.71 -42.62
C SER A 17 -27.96 -42.14 -44.00
N LEU A 18 -28.41 -42.82 -45.06
CA LEU A 18 -28.25 -42.47 -46.49
C LEU A 18 -28.67 -41.03 -46.88
N PHE A 19 -29.12 -40.19 -45.93
CA PHE A 19 -29.52 -38.80 -46.11
C PHE A 19 -28.57 -37.78 -45.43
N SER A 20 -27.42 -38.22 -44.91
CA SER A 20 -26.47 -37.32 -44.23
C SER A 20 -25.01 -37.71 -44.47
N GLN A 21 -24.71 -38.44 -45.54
CA GLN A 21 -23.33 -38.50 -46.02
C GLN A 21 -22.94 -37.06 -46.39
N GLU A 22 -21.85 -36.55 -45.81
CA GLU A 22 -21.27 -35.30 -46.30
C GLU A 22 -21.05 -35.49 -47.81
N PRO A 23 -21.66 -34.66 -48.67
CA PRO A 23 -21.55 -34.83 -50.11
C PRO A 23 -20.08 -34.61 -50.47
N LEU A 24 -19.40 -35.73 -50.75
CA LEU A 24 -18.06 -35.72 -51.30
C LEU A 24 -18.25 -35.70 -52.82
N PRO A 25 -17.62 -34.75 -53.52
CA PRO A 25 -17.61 -34.78 -54.98
C PRO A 25 -16.99 -36.09 -55.47
N ASP A 26 -17.54 -36.65 -56.56
CA ASP A 26 -16.96 -37.83 -57.20
C ASP A 26 -15.57 -37.46 -57.76
N ASP A 27 -14.63 -38.41 -57.70
CA ASP A 27 -13.23 -38.20 -58.14
C ASP A 27 -13.10 -37.82 -59.65
N ASP A 28 -14.21 -37.89 -60.40
CA ASP A 28 -14.34 -37.51 -61.81
C ASP A 28 -14.66 -36.01 -62.04
N GLU A 29 -14.79 -35.19 -60.98
CA GLU A 29 -14.93 -33.72 -61.10
C GLU A 29 -13.60 -33.06 -61.50
N GLU A 30 -13.57 -32.41 -62.67
CA GLU A 30 -12.41 -31.74 -63.29
C GLU A 30 -11.99 -30.41 -62.62
N PHE A 31 -12.14 -30.31 -61.29
CA PHE A 31 -11.81 -29.12 -60.52
C PHE A 31 -10.39 -29.19 -59.95
N GLU A 32 -9.47 -28.43 -60.56
CA GLU A 32 -8.11 -28.27 -60.06
C GLU A 32 -7.88 -26.86 -59.48
N LEU A 33 -7.18 -26.79 -58.36
CA LEU A 33 -6.70 -25.52 -57.84
C LEU A 33 -5.54 -25.02 -58.73
N PRO A 34 -5.47 -23.71 -59.05
CA PRO A 34 -4.35 -23.16 -59.81
C PRO A 34 -3.00 -23.37 -59.09
N GLU A 35 -1.92 -23.54 -59.87
CA GLU A 35 -0.57 -23.87 -59.37
C GLU A 35 -0.02 -22.88 -58.32
N PHE A 36 -0.45 -21.63 -58.36
CA PHE A 36 -0.05 -20.59 -57.39
C PHE A 36 -0.81 -20.67 -56.05
N VAL A 37 -1.77 -21.59 -55.90
CA VAL A 37 -2.57 -21.76 -54.69
C VAL A 37 -1.91 -22.76 -53.75
N GLU A 38 -1.40 -22.26 -52.63
CA GLU A 38 -0.88 -23.06 -51.53
C GLU A 38 -1.59 -22.70 -50.21
N PRO A 39 -1.48 -23.54 -49.16
CA PRO A 39 -1.96 -23.17 -47.83
C PRO A 39 -1.31 -21.85 -47.36
N PHE A 40 -2.12 -20.89 -46.89
CA PHE A 40 -1.72 -19.50 -46.62
C PHE A 40 -0.38 -19.28 -45.88
N LEU A 41 -0.02 -20.17 -44.96
CA LEU A 41 1.11 -20.01 -44.03
C LEU A 41 2.08 -21.21 -44.07
N LYS A 42 2.19 -21.88 -45.23
CA LYS A 42 3.00 -23.10 -45.43
C LYS A 42 4.46 -22.94 -44.97
N ASP A 43 5.06 -21.76 -45.19
CA ASP A 43 6.45 -21.48 -44.83
C ASP A 43 6.67 -21.23 -43.33
N THR A 44 5.61 -20.92 -42.59
CA THR A 44 5.73 -20.61 -41.16
C THR A 44 5.52 -21.86 -40.30
N PRO A 45 6.39 -22.13 -39.30
CA PRO A 45 6.23 -23.29 -38.45
C PRO A 45 4.98 -23.15 -37.56
N LEU A 46 4.32 -24.27 -37.28
CA LEU A 46 3.10 -24.31 -36.45
C LEU A 46 3.31 -23.74 -35.04
N TYR A 47 4.49 -23.94 -34.46
CA TYR A 47 4.86 -23.40 -33.15
C TYR A 47 6.34 -23.01 -33.12
N THR A 48 6.67 -22.13 -32.17
CA THR A 48 8.03 -21.66 -31.86
C THR A 48 8.30 -21.85 -30.38
N ASP A 49 9.55 -21.66 -29.95
CA ASP A 49 9.96 -21.74 -28.54
C ASP A 49 9.15 -20.82 -27.60
N ASN A 50 8.61 -19.73 -28.14
CA ASN A 50 7.85 -18.73 -27.37
C ASN A 50 6.33 -18.93 -27.44
N THR A 51 5.81 -19.83 -28.29
CA THR A 51 4.38 -20.00 -28.49
C THR A 51 3.69 -20.46 -27.20
N ALA A 52 4.25 -21.46 -26.51
CA ALA A 52 3.69 -21.94 -25.24
C ALA A 52 3.70 -20.87 -24.14
N ASN A 53 4.78 -20.06 -24.05
CA ASN A 53 4.88 -18.97 -23.08
C ASN A 53 3.86 -17.86 -23.38
N GLY A 54 3.67 -17.50 -24.66
CA GLY A 54 2.67 -16.53 -25.10
C GLY A 54 1.25 -16.99 -24.78
N ILE A 55 0.96 -18.27 -25.03
CA ILE A 55 -0.30 -18.92 -24.68
C ILE A 55 -0.51 -18.89 -23.15
N ALA A 56 0.50 -19.20 -22.35
CA ALA A 56 0.40 -19.14 -20.88
C ALA A 56 0.13 -17.72 -20.35
N LEU A 57 0.72 -16.69 -20.97
CA LEU A 57 0.48 -15.29 -20.60
C LEU A 57 -0.96 -14.83 -20.86
N LEU A 58 -1.67 -15.48 -21.80
CA LEU A 58 -3.07 -15.17 -22.11
C LEU A 58 -3.97 -15.37 -20.88
N TRP A 59 -3.72 -16.39 -20.07
CA TRP A 59 -4.47 -16.70 -18.84
C TRP A 59 -3.80 -16.17 -17.56
N ALA A 60 -2.79 -15.31 -17.68
CA ALA A 60 -2.16 -14.70 -16.51
C ALA A 60 -3.07 -13.65 -15.84
N PRO A 61 -2.95 -13.42 -14.52
CA PRO A 61 -3.70 -12.35 -13.87
C PRO A 61 -3.19 -10.98 -14.33
N ARG A 62 -4.06 -9.97 -14.32
CA ARG A 62 -3.61 -8.57 -14.42
C ARG A 62 -2.59 -8.30 -13.31
N PRO A 63 -1.37 -7.80 -13.61
CA PRO A 63 -1.00 -7.03 -14.81
C PRO A 63 -0.33 -7.79 -15.96
N PHE A 64 -0.13 -9.10 -15.87
CA PHE A 64 0.77 -9.85 -16.76
C PHE A 64 0.16 -10.26 -18.10
N ASN A 65 -1.17 -10.23 -18.24
CA ASN A 65 -1.87 -10.57 -19.48
C ASN A 65 -1.95 -9.42 -20.52
N LEU A 66 -1.20 -8.34 -20.30
CA LEU A 66 -1.20 -7.17 -21.17
C LEU A 66 0.22 -6.88 -21.65
N ARG A 67 0.38 -6.59 -22.95
CA ARG A 67 1.68 -6.22 -23.53
C ARG A 67 2.12 -4.79 -23.19
N SER A 68 1.15 -3.90 -22.96
CA SER A 68 1.38 -2.49 -22.62
C SER A 68 0.34 -2.00 -21.62
N GLY A 69 0.69 -0.96 -20.86
CA GLY A 69 -0.20 -0.38 -19.86
C GLY A 69 0.29 0.95 -19.32
N ARG A 70 -0.54 1.58 -18.49
CA ARG A 70 -0.21 2.86 -17.85
C ARG A 70 0.54 2.63 -16.54
N THR A 71 1.62 3.38 -16.32
CA THR A 71 2.34 3.40 -15.04
C THR A 71 1.41 3.77 -13.89
N ARG A 72 1.51 3.04 -12.77
CA ARG A 72 0.70 3.26 -11.58
C ARG A 72 1.58 3.69 -10.43
N ARG A 73 1.01 4.42 -9.46
CA ARG A 73 1.71 4.75 -8.22
C ARG A 73 1.93 3.49 -7.41
N ALA A 74 3.05 3.39 -6.70
CA ALA A 74 3.34 2.28 -5.78
C ALA A 74 2.21 2.05 -4.75
N LEU A 75 1.57 3.13 -4.29
CA LEU A 75 0.41 3.09 -3.40
C LEU A 75 -0.80 2.34 -3.95
N ASP A 76 -1.02 2.39 -5.26
CA ASP A 76 -2.21 1.86 -5.90
C ASP A 76 -2.09 0.37 -6.24
N ILE A 77 -0.96 -0.27 -5.94
CA ILE A 77 -0.69 -1.68 -6.21
C ILE A 77 -0.82 -2.48 -4.90
N PRO A 78 -1.94 -3.21 -4.69
CA PRO A 78 -2.12 -4.00 -3.48
C PRO A 78 -1.62 -5.44 -3.68
N LEU A 79 -0.35 -5.69 -3.36
CA LEU A 79 0.31 -6.99 -3.57
C LEU A 79 -0.46 -8.18 -2.97
N VAL A 80 -1.01 -8.01 -1.76
CA VAL A 80 -1.68 -9.08 -1.01
C VAL A 80 -3.20 -9.14 -1.22
N LYS A 81 -3.74 -8.39 -2.19
CA LYS A 81 -5.20 -8.26 -2.36
C LYS A 81 -5.88 -9.57 -2.71
N ASN A 82 -5.29 -10.34 -3.61
CA ASN A 82 -5.91 -11.58 -4.08
C ASN A 82 -5.93 -12.64 -2.96
N TRP A 83 -4.91 -12.66 -2.10
CA TRP A 83 -4.78 -13.63 -1.02
C TRP A 83 -5.98 -13.65 -0.06
N TYR A 84 -6.54 -12.48 0.29
CA TYR A 84 -7.71 -12.40 1.17
C TYR A 84 -9.05 -12.31 0.42
N ARG A 85 -9.03 -12.27 -0.93
CA ARG A 85 -10.23 -12.39 -1.75
C ARG A 85 -10.60 -13.85 -2.00
N GLU A 86 -9.62 -14.73 -1.99
CA GLU A 86 -9.81 -16.17 -1.99
C GLU A 86 -10.21 -16.67 -0.59
N HIS A 87 -10.76 -17.88 -0.55
CA HIS A 87 -11.07 -18.54 0.71
C HIS A 87 -9.78 -18.75 1.53
N CYS A 88 -9.90 -18.61 2.85
CA CYS A 88 -8.80 -18.91 3.75
C CYS A 88 -8.43 -20.40 3.61
N PRO A 89 -7.13 -20.77 3.50
CA PRO A 89 -6.72 -22.17 3.48
C PRO A 89 -7.24 -22.95 4.69
N ALA A 90 -7.54 -24.24 4.48
CA ALA A 90 -7.96 -25.15 5.54
C ALA A 90 -6.86 -25.31 6.61
N GLY A 91 -7.25 -25.64 7.85
CA GLY A 91 -6.32 -25.85 8.96
C GLY A 91 -5.72 -24.57 9.58
N GLN A 92 -6.05 -23.38 9.06
CA GLN A 92 -5.54 -22.12 9.61
C GLN A 92 -6.18 -21.74 10.96
N PRO A 93 -5.44 -21.19 11.94
CA PRO A 93 -5.98 -20.81 13.25
C PRO A 93 -7.08 -19.75 13.19
N VAL A 94 -7.96 -19.73 14.20
CA VAL A 94 -9.12 -18.79 14.30
C VAL A 94 -8.71 -17.34 14.05
N LYS A 95 -7.58 -16.89 14.62
CA LYS A 95 -7.10 -15.50 14.46
C LYS A 95 -6.86 -15.12 12.99
N VAL A 96 -6.42 -16.06 12.16
CA VAL A 96 -6.16 -15.83 10.73
C VAL A 96 -7.49 -15.78 9.97
N ARG A 97 -8.39 -16.73 10.25
CA ARG A 97 -9.72 -16.77 9.64
C ARG A 97 -10.52 -15.48 9.89
N VAL A 98 -10.49 -14.98 11.12
CA VAL A 98 -11.11 -13.69 11.48
C VAL A 98 -10.46 -12.52 10.74
N SER A 99 -9.13 -12.53 10.55
CA SER A 99 -8.44 -11.48 9.80
C SER A 99 -8.80 -11.50 8.31
N TYR A 100 -8.93 -12.66 7.69
CA TYR A 100 -9.45 -12.80 6.32
C TYR A 100 -10.85 -12.17 6.19
N GLN A 101 -11.77 -12.55 7.09
CA GLN A 101 -13.13 -12.01 7.11
C GLN A 101 -13.15 -10.48 7.25
N LYS A 102 -12.31 -9.92 8.15
CA LYS A 102 -12.22 -8.46 8.35
C LYS A 102 -11.64 -7.73 7.15
N LEU A 103 -10.60 -8.27 6.52
CA LEU A 103 -10.02 -7.71 5.30
C LEU A 103 -11.02 -7.73 4.13
N LEU A 104 -11.77 -8.83 3.99
CA LEU A 104 -12.85 -8.93 3.01
C LEU A 104 -13.96 -7.91 3.31
N LYS A 105 -14.36 -7.74 4.58
CA LYS A 105 -15.30 -6.70 5.00
C LYS A 105 -14.81 -5.30 4.60
N TYR A 106 -13.54 -4.97 4.83
CA TYR A 106 -12.99 -3.67 4.41
C TYR A 106 -13.01 -3.51 2.89
N TYR A 107 -12.70 -4.57 2.14
CA TYR A 107 -12.78 -4.58 0.68
C TYR A 107 -14.20 -4.31 0.18
N VAL A 108 -15.19 -5.04 0.69
CA VAL A 108 -16.61 -4.87 0.32
C VAL A 108 -17.11 -3.48 0.69
N LEU A 109 -16.79 -2.98 1.90
CA LEU A 109 -17.21 -1.63 2.32
C LEU A 109 -16.61 -0.52 1.43
N ASN A 110 -15.38 -0.70 0.95
CA ASN A 110 -14.76 0.26 0.03
C ASN A 110 -15.44 0.23 -1.35
N ALA A 111 -15.84 -0.95 -1.83
CA ALA A 111 -16.56 -1.10 -3.10
C ALA A 111 -17.99 -0.56 -3.00
N LEU A 112 -18.72 -0.91 -1.93
CA LEU A 112 -20.11 -0.50 -1.71
C LEU A 112 -20.26 1.02 -1.57
N LYS A 113 -19.33 1.67 -0.87
CA LYS A 113 -19.34 3.14 -0.66
C LYS A 113 -18.58 3.90 -1.73
N HIS A 114 -18.19 3.24 -2.82
CA HIS A 114 -17.51 3.89 -3.93
C HIS A 114 -18.49 4.78 -4.69
N ARG A 115 -18.18 6.07 -4.78
CA ARG A 115 -18.86 7.01 -5.68
C ARG A 115 -17.87 7.46 -6.74
N PRO A 116 -18.29 7.62 -8.01
CA PRO A 116 -17.44 8.20 -9.05
C PRO A 116 -16.85 9.53 -8.56
N PRO A 117 -15.54 9.78 -8.78
CA PRO A 117 -14.93 11.04 -8.41
C PRO A 117 -15.64 12.20 -9.12
N LYS A 118 -16.13 13.18 -8.35
CA LYS A 118 -16.70 14.40 -8.93
C LYS A 118 -15.61 15.16 -9.69
N ALA A 119 -15.97 15.71 -10.86
CA ALA A 119 -15.09 16.64 -11.54
C ALA A 119 -14.82 17.84 -10.62
N GLN A 120 -13.54 18.20 -10.46
CA GLN A 120 -13.09 19.29 -9.60
C GLN A 120 -11.98 20.05 -10.32
N LYS A 121 -11.88 21.36 -10.07
CA LYS A 121 -10.75 22.16 -10.55
C LYS A 121 -9.45 21.63 -9.93
N LYS A 122 -8.48 21.28 -10.77
CA LYS A 122 -7.18 20.77 -10.31
C LYS A 122 -6.43 21.90 -9.59
N ARG A 123 -6.12 21.71 -8.31
CA ARG A 123 -5.30 22.62 -7.49
C ARG A 123 -3.92 22.00 -7.29
N TYR A 124 -2.88 22.64 -7.79
CA TYR A 124 -1.50 22.14 -7.75
C TYR A 124 -0.67 22.90 -6.72
N LEU A 125 -0.80 22.53 -5.44
CA LEU A 125 -0.18 23.24 -4.31
C LEU A 125 1.33 23.49 -4.48
N PHE A 126 2.10 22.45 -4.81
CA PHE A 126 3.56 22.59 -4.97
C PHE A 126 3.97 23.36 -6.22
N ARG A 127 3.14 23.41 -7.27
CA ARG A 127 3.39 24.30 -8.42
C ARG A 127 3.20 25.76 -8.00
N SER A 128 2.19 26.03 -7.18
CA SER A 128 1.97 27.37 -6.61
C SER A 128 3.11 27.79 -5.68
N PHE A 129 3.62 26.89 -4.82
CA PHE A 129 4.78 27.20 -3.98
C PHE A 129 6.05 27.49 -4.81
N LYS A 130 6.36 26.64 -5.79
CA LYS A 130 7.53 26.80 -6.67
C LYS A 130 7.49 28.09 -7.50
N ALA A 131 6.31 28.64 -7.78
CA ALA A 131 6.17 29.89 -8.51
C ALA A 131 6.54 31.13 -7.67
N THR A 132 6.63 31.00 -6.35
CA THR A 132 7.01 32.10 -5.46
C THR A 132 8.52 32.15 -5.22
N LYS A 133 9.06 33.35 -4.94
CA LYS A 133 10.50 33.53 -4.63
C LYS A 133 10.98 32.83 -3.34
N PHE A 134 10.06 32.43 -2.47
CA PHE A 134 10.38 31.83 -1.16
C PHE A 134 10.76 30.35 -1.25
N PHE A 135 10.49 29.68 -2.38
CA PHE A 135 10.76 28.25 -2.54
C PHE A 135 11.72 27.99 -3.69
N GLN A 136 12.77 27.24 -3.40
CA GLN A 136 13.73 26.74 -4.38
C GLN A 136 13.59 25.22 -4.57
N SER A 137 14.14 24.69 -5.66
CA SER A 137 14.07 23.28 -6.01
C SER A 137 15.47 22.69 -6.12
N THR A 138 15.72 21.57 -5.46
CA THR A 138 16.98 20.82 -5.55
C THR A 138 16.70 19.31 -5.59
N LYS A 139 17.73 18.49 -5.80
CA LYS A 139 17.70 17.02 -5.76
C LYS A 139 18.62 16.55 -4.64
N LEU A 140 18.07 15.80 -3.68
CA LEU A 140 18.75 15.37 -2.45
C LEU A 140 18.49 13.89 -2.18
N ASP A 141 19.31 13.29 -1.30
CA ASP A 141 19.10 11.94 -0.80
C ASP A 141 17.82 11.88 0.06
N TRP A 142 17.08 10.77 -0.03
CA TRP A 142 15.85 10.58 0.73
C TRP A 142 16.09 10.61 2.25
N VAL A 143 17.21 10.04 2.72
CA VAL A 143 17.57 10.05 4.15
C VAL A 143 17.90 11.46 4.62
N GLU A 144 18.59 12.24 3.79
CA GLU A 144 18.90 13.64 4.07
C GLU A 144 17.61 14.47 4.23
N VAL A 145 16.68 14.36 3.28
CA VAL A 145 15.37 15.04 3.36
C VAL A 145 14.58 14.54 4.56
N GLY A 146 14.61 13.25 4.88
CA GLY A 146 13.97 12.68 6.06
C GLY A 146 14.48 13.28 7.37
N LEU A 147 15.80 13.43 7.52
CA LEU A 147 16.44 14.07 8.67
C LEU A 147 16.08 15.56 8.76
N GLN A 148 16.07 16.26 7.62
CA GLN A 148 15.66 17.67 7.55
C GLN A 148 14.21 17.84 8.01
N VAL A 149 13.27 17.01 7.52
CA VAL A 149 11.86 17.04 7.93
C VAL A 149 11.69 16.77 9.43
N CYS A 150 12.43 15.81 9.98
CA CYS A 150 12.40 15.52 11.42
C CYS A 150 12.91 16.71 12.26
N ARG A 151 14.03 17.32 11.85
CA ARG A 151 14.60 18.50 12.52
C ARG A 151 13.66 19.71 12.44
N GLN A 152 13.10 19.98 11.26
CA GLN A 152 12.13 21.05 11.06
C GLN A 152 10.89 20.85 11.93
N GLY A 153 10.33 19.63 11.96
CA GLY A 153 9.18 19.30 12.80
C GLY A 153 9.45 19.48 14.29
N TYR A 154 10.63 19.04 14.77
CA TYR A 154 11.08 19.26 16.14
C TYR A 154 11.15 20.76 16.48
N ASN A 155 11.84 21.54 15.63
CA ASN A 155 11.99 22.98 15.83
C ASN A 155 10.64 23.72 15.81
N MET A 156 9.75 23.39 14.88
CA MET A 156 8.41 23.99 14.80
C MET A 156 7.60 23.76 16.09
N LEU A 157 7.61 22.53 16.62
CA LEU A 157 6.90 22.22 17.86
C LEU A 157 7.57 22.88 19.07
N ASN A 158 8.90 22.92 19.11
CA ASN A 158 9.63 23.53 20.22
C ASN A 158 9.45 25.07 20.24
N LEU A 159 9.50 25.73 19.08
CA LEU A 159 9.20 27.14 18.94
C LEU A 159 7.78 27.47 19.44
N LEU A 160 6.80 26.59 19.22
CA LEU A 160 5.46 26.78 19.75
C LEU A 160 5.38 26.65 21.28
N ILE A 161 6.16 25.74 21.88
CA ILE A 161 6.28 25.60 23.35
C ILE A 161 6.88 26.87 23.95
N HIS A 162 7.99 27.35 23.38
CA HIS A 162 8.66 28.58 23.82
C HIS A 162 7.79 29.82 23.59
N ARG A 163 7.08 29.92 22.46
CA ARG A 163 6.16 31.04 22.17
C ARG A 163 5.03 31.15 23.19
N LYS A 164 4.61 30.02 23.79
CA LYS A 164 3.62 29.99 24.88
C LYS A 164 4.21 30.21 26.28
N ASN A 165 5.52 30.48 26.37
CA ASN A 165 6.28 30.62 27.61
C ASN A 165 6.10 29.41 28.54
N LEU A 166 6.28 28.20 28.00
CA LEU A 166 6.16 26.92 28.72
C LEU A 166 7.53 26.31 29.02
N ASN A 167 8.40 27.07 29.70
CA ASN A 167 9.80 26.68 29.97
C ASN A 167 9.96 25.44 30.86
N TYR A 168 8.88 25.02 31.51
CA TYR A 168 8.81 23.83 32.36
C TYR A 168 8.39 22.56 31.58
N LEU A 169 8.25 22.65 30.26
CA LEU A 169 8.06 21.51 29.37
C LEU A 169 9.30 21.33 28.48
N HIS A 170 9.72 20.09 28.33
CA HIS A 170 10.79 19.69 27.43
C HIS A 170 10.25 18.71 26.38
N LEU A 171 10.52 19.00 25.11
CA LEU A 171 10.30 18.09 23.99
C LEU A 171 11.64 17.41 23.67
N ASP A 172 11.71 16.10 23.83
CA ASP A 172 12.91 15.34 23.43
C ASP A 172 12.94 15.08 21.91
N TYR A 173 14.09 14.67 21.38
CA TYR A 173 14.28 14.41 19.95
C TYR A 173 13.48 13.22 19.41
N ASN A 174 12.92 12.38 20.29
CA ASN A 174 12.01 11.29 19.96
C ASN A 174 10.53 11.72 20.11
N PHE A 175 10.30 13.03 20.20
CA PHE A 175 8.99 13.65 20.30
C PHE A 175 8.20 13.27 21.57
N ASN A 176 8.85 12.90 22.66
CA ASN A 176 8.21 12.82 23.97
C ASN A 176 8.17 14.22 24.63
N LEU A 177 6.98 14.63 25.05
CA LEU A 177 6.77 15.85 25.83
C LEU A 177 6.77 15.49 27.31
N LYS A 178 7.74 16.00 28.06
CA LYS A 178 7.94 15.70 29.48
C LYS A 178 7.96 17.01 30.30
N PRO A 179 7.42 17.02 31.53
CA PRO A 179 7.64 18.13 32.44
C PRO A 179 9.09 18.09 32.98
N VAL A 180 9.73 19.24 33.08
CA VAL A 180 11.09 19.36 33.66
C VAL A 180 11.06 19.28 35.18
N LYS A 181 9.97 19.76 35.78
CA LYS A 181 9.70 19.76 37.22
C LYS A 181 8.24 19.38 37.48
N THR A 182 7.91 19.05 38.71
CA THR A 182 6.50 18.89 39.13
C THR A 182 5.74 20.19 38.90
N LEU A 183 4.68 20.13 38.10
CA LEU A 183 3.92 21.32 37.68
C LEU A 183 2.87 21.70 38.72
N THR A 184 2.78 23.00 39.00
CA THR A 184 1.66 23.56 39.75
C THR A 184 0.34 23.38 38.98
N THR A 185 -0.80 23.50 39.68
CA THR A 185 -2.12 23.44 39.03
C THR A 185 -2.30 24.51 37.95
N LYS A 186 -1.73 25.70 38.15
CA LYS A 186 -1.75 26.82 37.17
C LYS A 186 -0.91 26.49 35.93
N GLU A 187 0.32 26.00 36.12
CA GLU A 187 1.20 25.58 35.02
C GLU A 187 0.56 24.43 34.22
N ARG A 188 0.02 23.42 34.90
CA ARG A 188 -0.66 22.27 34.26
C ARG A 188 -1.87 22.70 33.42
N LYS A 189 -2.66 23.67 33.91
CA LYS A 189 -3.81 24.21 33.15
C LYS A 189 -3.31 24.99 31.92
N LYS A 190 -2.27 25.82 32.06
CA LYS A 190 -1.70 26.62 30.97
C LYS A 190 -1.04 25.77 29.88
N SER A 191 -0.39 24.68 30.27
CA SER A 191 0.40 23.85 29.37
C SER A 191 -0.37 22.71 28.70
N ARG A 192 -1.70 22.65 28.91
CA ARG A 192 -2.55 21.61 28.34
C ARG A 192 -2.73 21.83 26.84
N PHE A 193 -1.96 21.11 26.05
CA PHE A 193 -2.11 21.09 24.60
C PHE A 193 -3.34 20.28 24.15
N GLY A 194 -3.94 20.71 23.05
CA GLY A 194 -5.06 20.01 22.42
C GLY A 194 -4.62 18.90 21.46
N ASN A 195 -5.62 18.22 20.88
CA ASN A 195 -5.40 17.11 19.95
C ASN A 195 -4.57 17.50 18.71
N ALA A 196 -4.64 18.74 18.24
CA ALA A 196 -3.89 19.21 17.08
C ALA A 196 -2.37 19.06 17.27
N PHE A 197 -1.86 19.59 18.38
CA PHE A 197 -0.45 19.53 18.74
C PHE A 197 0.00 18.09 18.95
N HIS A 198 -0.72 17.34 19.78
CA HIS A 198 -0.33 15.98 20.11
C HIS A 198 -0.43 15.02 18.94
N LEU A 199 -1.45 15.13 18.09
CA LEU A 199 -1.56 14.29 16.90
C LEU A 199 -0.44 14.59 15.90
N CYS A 200 -0.10 15.87 15.68
CA CYS A 200 1.04 16.26 14.84
C CYS A 200 2.35 15.71 15.39
N ARG A 201 2.59 15.86 16.70
CA ARG A 201 3.75 15.29 17.41
C ARG A 201 3.88 13.79 17.19
N GLU A 202 2.80 13.03 17.32
CA GLU A 202 2.84 11.57 17.12
C GLU A 202 3.02 11.16 15.66
N VAL A 203 2.54 11.95 14.69
CA VAL A 203 2.85 11.76 13.25
C VAL A 203 4.35 11.97 13.00
N LEU A 204 4.94 13.01 13.59
CA LEU A 204 6.38 13.27 13.49
C LEU A 204 7.20 12.18 14.18
N ARG A 205 6.73 11.66 15.32
CA ARG A 205 7.33 10.48 15.97
C ARG A 205 7.35 9.25 15.07
N LEU A 206 6.22 8.93 14.42
CA LEU A 206 6.17 7.80 13.47
C LEU A 206 7.15 8.01 12.31
N THR A 207 7.22 9.23 11.78
CA THR A 207 8.14 9.58 10.70
C THR A 207 9.59 9.43 11.14
N LYS A 208 9.93 9.91 12.34
CA LYS A 208 11.25 9.80 12.96
C LYS A 208 11.69 8.35 13.11
N LEU A 209 10.81 7.47 13.59
CA LEU A 209 11.10 6.03 13.70
C LEU A 209 11.48 5.42 12.36
N VAL A 210 10.73 5.73 11.29
CA VAL A 210 11.02 5.23 9.93
C VAL A 210 12.36 5.77 9.42
N VAL A 211 12.59 7.08 9.56
CA VAL A 211 13.84 7.73 9.11
C VAL A 211 15.04 7.19 9.88
N ASP A 212 14.95 7.05 11.20
CA ASP A 212 16.04 6.52 12.03
C ASP A 212 16.39 5.08 11.65
N SER A 213 15.40 4.24 11.33
CA SER A 213 15.69 2.89 10.79
C SER A 213 16.53 2.94 9.52
N HIS A 214 16.22 3.86 8.59
CA HIS A 214 17.02 4.06 7.39
C HIS A 214 18.40 4.66 7.69
N VAL A 215 18.52 5.54 8.69
CA VAL A 215 19.82 6.09 9.13
C VAL A 215 20.70 4.98 9.68
N GLN A 216 20.19 4.11 10.56
CA GLN A 216 20.94 2.99 11.12
C GLN A 216 21.43 2.02 10.03
N TYR A 217 20.59 1.75 9.03
CA TYR A 217 20.99 0.99 7.85
C TYR A 217 22.13 1.67 7.08
N ARG A 218 22.03 2.98 6.84
CA ARG A 218 23.05 3.74 6.09
C ARG A 218 24.36 3.94 6.84
N LEU A 219 24.33 3.91 8.17
CA LEU A 219 25.52 3.90 9.02
C LEU A 219 26.22 2.53 9.06
N GLY A 220 25.62 1.48 8.49
CA GLY A 220 26.17 0.12 8.51
C GLY A 220 25.94 -0.62 9.84
N ASN A 221 25.13 -0.06 10.75
CA ASN A 221 24.85 -0.69 12.05
C ASN A 221 23.81 -1.82 11.96
N VAL A 222 23.02 -1.85 10.88
CA VAL A 222 21.89 -2.75 10.68
C VAL A 222 21.88 -3.23 9.23
N ASP A 223 21.59 -4.51 9.03
CA ASP A 223 21.51 -5.12 7.69
C ASP A 223 20.20 -4.75 6.94
N ALA A 224 20.19 -4.91 5.62
CA ALA A 224 19.04 -4.67 4.75
C ALA A 224 17.80 -5.50 5.14
N PHE A 225 18.00 -6.77 5.52
CA PHE A 225 16.87 -7.63 5.93
C PHE A 225 16.30 -7.18 7.28
N GLN A 226 17.17 -6.77 8.20
CA GLN A 226 16.76 -6.21 9.50
C GLN A 226 16.06 -4.85 9.33
N LEU A 227 16.49 -4.01 8.39
CA LEU A 227 15.77 -2.78 8.03
C LEU A 227 14.36 -3.11 7.55
N ALA A 228 14.22 -4.07 6.63
CA ALA A 228 12.92 -4.45 6.09
C ALA A 228 11.98 -5.00 7.17
N ASP A 229 12.49 -5.85 8.07
CA ASP A 229 11.73 -6.36 9.24
C ASP A 229 11.39 -5.24 10.23
N GLY A 230 12.31 -4.31 10.47
CA GLY A 230 12.09 -3.12 11.30
C GLY A 230 10.98 -2.23 10.75
N LEU A 231 10.95 -1.98 9.43
CA LEU A 231 9.86 -1.24 8.79
C LEU A 231 8.53 -2.00 8.89
N GLN A 232 8.52 -3.32 8.71
CA GLN A 232 7.32 -4.12 8.88
C GLN A 232 6.81 -4.01 10.32
N TYR A 233 7.71 -4.11 11.29
CA TYR A 233 7.39 -4.00 12.70
C TYR A 233 6.80 -2.61 13.02
N ILE A 234 7.43 -1.54 12.54
CA ILE A 234 6.95 -0.16 12.73
C ILE A 234 5.51 -0.01 12.23
N PHE A 235 5.24 -0.40 10.98
CA PHE A 235 3.90 -0.22 10.40
C PHE A 235 2.86 -1.18 10.98
N ALA A 236 3.25 -2.34 11.51
CA ALA A 236 2.35 -3.25 12.20
C ALA A 236 2.02 -2.83 13.64
N HIS A 237 2.93 -2.09 14.31
CA HIS A 237 2.84 -1.77 15.74
C HIS A 237 2.82 -0.27 16.04
N VAL A 238 2.33 0.57 15.11
CA VAL A 238 2.17 2.02 15.34
C VAL A 238 1.39 2.34 16.61
N GLY A 239 0.39 1.53 16.98
CA GLY A 239 -0.36 1.72 18.22
C GLY A 239 0.43 1.50 19.51
N GLN A 240 1.55 0.79 19.45
CA GLN A 240 2.44 0.52 20.58
C GLN A 240 3.63 1.49 20.58
N LEU A 241 4.21 1.75 19.41
CA LEU A 241 5.38 2.61 19.24
C LEU A 241 5.04 4.11 19.31
N THR A 242 3.79 4.46 19.05
CA THR A 242 3.26 5.82 19.14
C THR A 242 2.03 5.86 20.04
N GLY A 243 1.55 7.05 20.35
CA GLY A 243 0.32 7.31 21.09
C GLY A 243 -0.82 7.88 20.24
N MET A 244 -0.76 7.80 18.90
CA MET A 244 -1.71 8.50 18.00
C MET A 244 -3.19 8.23 18.32
N TYR A 245 -3.52 7.01 18.73
CA TYR A 245 -4.89 6.58 19.04
C TYR A 245 -5.52 7.36 20.21
N ARG A 246 -4.70 7.90 21.14
CA ARG A 246 -5.17 8.71 22.28
C ARG A 246 -5.73 10.06 21.83
N TYR A 247 -5.18 10.63 20.77
CA TYR A 247 -5.55 11.96 20.25
C TYR A 247 -6.51 11.88 19.05
N LYS A 248 -6.65 10.69 18.45
CA LYS A 248 -7.67 10.38 17.44
C LYS A 248 -8.02 8.89 17.42
N TYR A 249 -9.03 8.50 18.19
CA TYR A 249 -9.40 7.09 18.36
C TYR A 249 -9.85 6.36 17.08
N LYS A 250 -10.38 7.08 16.08
CA LYS A 250 -10.78 6.47 14.79
C LYS A 250 -9.62 5.76 14.07
N LEU A 251 -8.38 6.11 14.41
CA LEU A 251 -7.15 5.45 13.95
C LEU A 251 -7.05 3.97 14.34
N MET A 252 -7.83 3.52 15.34
CA MET A 252 -7.97 2.09 15.66
C MET A 252 -8.43 1.24 14.47
N ARG A 253 -9.12 1.85 13.48
CA ARG A 253 -9.43 1.17 12.22
C ARG A 253 -8.15 0.74 11.48
N GLN A 254 -7.15 1.61 11.38
CA GLN A 254 -5.88 1.33 10.72
C GLN A 254 -5.02 0.35 11.50
N ILE A 255 -4.94 0.51 12.83
CA ILE A 255 -4.18 -0.41 13.70
C ILE A 255 -4.73 -1.84 13.55
N ARG A 256 -6.06 -2.02 13.62
CA ARG A 256 -6.68 -3.33 13.43
C ARG A 256 -6.41 -3.90 12.04
N MET A 257 -6.53 -3.08 10.99
CA MET A 257 -6.22 -3.50 9.62
C MET A 257 -4.76 -3.93 9.46
N CYS A 258 -3.79 -3.24 10.07
CA CYS A 258 -2.39 -3.64 10.04
C CYS A 258 -2.15 -4.94 10.80
N LYS A 259 -2.84 -5.17 11.92
CA LYS A 259 -2.81 -6.45 12.64
C LYS A 259 -3.36 -7.60 11.79
N ASP A 260 -4.47 -7.36 11.08
CA ASP A 260 -5.06 -8.35 10.18
C ASP A 260 -4.14 -8.66 8.98
N LEU A 261 -3.49 -7.64 8.40
CA LEU A 261 -2.47 -7.82 7.36
C LEU A 261 -1.25 -8.58 7.88
N LYS A 262 -0.79 -8.31 9.11
CA LYS A 262 0.29 -9.06 9.75
C LYS A 262 -0.06 -10.55 9.84
N HIS A 263 -1.27 -10.89 10.30
CA HIS A 263 -1.71 -12.28 10.36
C HIS A 263 -1.73 -12.94 8.97
N LEU A 264 -2.29 -12.25 7.97
CA LEU A 264 -2.34 -12.75 6.59
C LEU A 264 -0.94 -13.05 6.04
N ILE A 265 -0.01 -12.10 6.19
CA ILE A 265 1.34 -12.22 5.64
C ILE A 265 2.12 -13.30 6.38
N TYR A 266 2.11 -13.29 7.71
CA TYR A 266 2.98 -14.17 8.50
C TYR A 266 2.61 -15.64 8.33
N TYR A 267 1.32 -15.96 8.19
CA TYR A 267 0.86 -17.33 7.97
C TYR A 267 1.05 -17.85 6.54
N ARG A 268 1.39 -16.97 5.60
CA ARG A 268 1.89 -17.37 4.27
C ARG A 268 3.42 -17.33 4.17
N PHE A 269 4.09 -16.52 5.00
CA PHE A 269 5.54 -16.38 5.00
C PHE A 269 6.23 -17.45 5.84
N ASN A 270 5.73 -17.71 7.06
CA ASN A 270 6.28 -18.71 7.99
C ASN A 270 5.66 -20.09 7.70
N THR A 271 5.87 -20.59 6.48
CA THR A 271 5.41 -21.91 6.04
C THR A 271 6.60 -22.75 5.56
N GLY A 272 6.54 -24.07 5.78
CA GLY A 272 7.64 -24.97 5.42
C GLY A 272 8.82 -24.84 6.40
N PRO A 273 10.07 -24.71 5.91
CA PRO A 273 11.27 -24.62 6.76
C PRO A 273 11.35 -23.32 7.58
N VAL A 274 10.61 -22.27 7.20
CA VAL A 274 10.66 -20.97 7.87
C VAL A 274 9.83 -21.00 9.15
N GLY A 275 10.53 -20.94 10.29
CA GLY A 275 9.93 -20.99 11.62
C GLY A 275 9.18 -19.72 12.04
N LYS A 276 8.71 -19.71 13.29
CA LYS A 276 8.13 -18.52 13.92
C LYS A 276 9.25 -17.68 14.52
N GLY A 277 9.54 -16.53 13.91
CA GLY A 277 10.54 -15.60 14.43
C GLY A 277 10.44 -14.22 13.78
N PRO A 278 11.27 -13.26 14.23
CA PRO A 278 11.54 -12.04 13.45
C PRO A 278 12.19 -12.40 12.10
N GLY A 279 12.09 -11.50 11.11
CA GLY A 279 12.64 -11.72 9.76
C GLY A 279 11.63 -11.61 8.62
N CYS A 280 10.41 -11.13 8.89
CA CYS A 280 9.39 -10.92 7.86
C CYS A 280 9.42 -9.47 7.37
N GLY A 281 10.29 -9.16 6.40
CA GLY A 281 10.47 -7.81 5.85
C GLY A 281 9.40 -7.31 4.87
N PHE A 282 8.15 -7.79 4.93
CA PHE A 282 7.12 -7.47 3.92
C PHE A 282 6.25 -6.25 4.31
N TRP A 283 6.88 -5.07 4.36
CA TRP A 283 6.30 -3.83 4.91
C TRP A 283 5.32 -3.07 4.00
N ALA A 284 5.28 -3.40 2.71
CA ALA A 284 4.50 -2.67 1.70
C ALA A 284 2.99 -2.61 2.04
N ALA A 285 2.43 -3.66 2.65
CA ALA A 285 1.01 -3.69 2.99
C ALA A 285 0.65 -2.70 4.10
N GLY A 286 1.41 -2.69 5.20
CA GLY A 286 1.23 -1.77 6.32
C GLY A 286 1.51 -0.32 5.92
N TRP A 287 2.60 -0.08 5.19
CA TRP A 287 2.97 1.24 4.66
C TRP A 287 1.83 1.91 3.88
N ARG A 288 1.15 1.16 3.01
CA ARG A 288 -0.01 1.66 2.24
C ARG A 288 -1.17 2.09 3.15
N VAL A 289 -1.46 1.34 4.21
CA VAL A 289 -2.54 1.68 5.16
C VAL A 289 -2.27 3.03 5.82
N TRP A 290 -1.02 3.27 6.24
CA TRP A 290 -0.62 4.52 6.88
C TRP A 290 -0.59 5.71 5.91
N LEU A 291 -0.17 5.52 4.67
CA LEU A 291 -0.23 6.58 3.67
C LEU A 291 -1.66 6.93 3.25
N PHE A 292 -2.58 5.96 3.16
CA PHE A 292 -4.00 6.27 2.96
C PHE A 292 -4.63 6.96 4.18
N PHE A 293 -4.15 6.66 5.39
CA PHE A 293 -4.50 7.44 6.57
C PHE A 293 -4.01 8.89 6.45
N MET A 294 -2.76 9.10 6.04
CA MET A 294 -2.20 10.43 5.85
C MET A 294 -3.01 11.24 4.82
N ARG A 295 -3.41 10.63 3.70
CA ARG A 295 -4.31 11.27 2.71
C ARG A 295 -5.59 11.85 3.32
N GLY A 296 -6.19 11.16 4.29
CA GLY A 296 -7.41 11.62 4.96
C GLY A 296 -7.16 12.56 6.14
N ILE A 297 -5.99 12.50 6.77
CA ILE A 297 -5.67 13.30 7.95
C ILE A 297 -5.08 14.67 7.60
N THR A 298 -4.38 14.80 6.46
CA THR A 298 -3.75 16.04 6.01
C THR A 298 -4.71 17.23 6.04
N PRO A 299 -5.88 17.23 5.36
CA PRO A 299 -6.77 18.40 5.39
C PRO A 299 -7.35 18.68 6.78
N LEU A 300 -7.49 17.66 7.63
CA LEU A 300 -7.97 17.84 8.99
C LEU A 300 -6.91 18.52 9.88
N LEU A 301 -5.66 18.06 9.79
CA LEU A 301 -4.54 18.63 10.53
C LEU A 301 -4.18 20.03 10.03
N GLU A 302 -4.21 20.28 8.73
CA GLU A 302 -4.01 21.63 8.17
C GLU A 302 -5.00 22.62 8.78
N ARG A 303 -6.30 22.29 8.82
CA ARG A 303 -7.30 23.14 9.47
C ARG A 303 -7.06 23.31 10.96
N TRP A 304 -6.75 22.22 11.68
CA TRP A 304 -6.55 22.28 13.13
C TRP A 304 -5.31 23.07 13.53
N LEU A 305 -4.21 22.90 12.79
CA LEU A 305 -2.97 23.64 13.00
C LEU A 305 -3.11 25.09 12.54
N GLY A 306 -3.79 25.35 11.42
CA GLY A 306 -4.15 26.71 10.99
C GLY A 306 -4.91 27.46 12.08
N ASN A 307 -5.98 26.87 12.62
CA ASN A 307 -6.74 27.47 13.72
C ASN A 307 -5.95 27.58 15.04
N LEU A 308 -4.95 26.72 15.26
CA LEU A 308 -4.07 26.81 16.43
C LEU A 308 -3.10 27.98 16.30
N LEU A 309 -2.52 28.16 15.11
CA LEU A 309 -1.59 29.25 14.81
C LEU A 309 -2.32 30.59 14.73
N ALA A 310 -3.47 30.66 14.05
CA ALA A 310 -4.32 31.86 14.01
C ALA A 310 -4.64 32.34 15.42
N ARG A 311 -5.15 31.47 16.32
CA ARG A 311 -5.40 31.85 17.73
C ARG A 311 -4.16 32.27 18.53
N GLN A 312 -2.97 31.91 18.08
CA GLN A 312 -1.72 32.23 18.77
C GLN A 312 -1.13 33.56 18.30
N PHE A 313 -1.38 33.96 17.06
CA PHE A 313 -0.82 35.15 16.43
C PHE A 313 -1.86 36.27 16.23
N GLU A 314 -3.11 35.90 15.95
CA GLU A 314 -4.26 36.79 15.87
C GLU A 314 -4.96 36.78 17.24
N VAL A 315 -5.15 37.97 17.82
CA VAL A 315 -5.81 38.13 19.12
C VAL A 315 -7.22 37.54 19.02
N GLN A 316 -7.59 36.72 20.00
CA GLN A 316 -8.90 36.10 20.08
C GLN A 316 -9.97 37.20 20.14
N PHE A 317 -10.78 37.37 19.09
CA PHE A 317 -12.04 38.11 19.22
C PHE A 317 -12.85 37.39 20.29
N ARG A 318 -13.02 38.03 21.45
CA ARG A 318 -13.81 37.51 22.56
C ARG A 318 -15.28 37.62 22.27
#